data_AF-A0A4Q9L3C8-F1
#
_entry.id   AF-A0A4Q9L3C8-F1
#
_cell.length_a   1.000
_cell.length_b   1.000
_cell.length_c   1.000
_cell.angle_alpha   90.00
_cell.angle_beta   90.00
_cell.angle_gamma   90.00
#
_symmetry.space_group_name_H-M   'P 1'
#
loop_
_entity.id
_entity.type
_entity.pdbx_description
1 polymer ?
#
loop_
_entity_poly.entity_id
_entity_poly.type
_entity_poly.pdbx_seq_one_letter_code
_entity_poly.pdbx_strand_id
1 'polypeptide(L)' 'MIQTIKHNGGNIMLWKCILYQDVGNLPFIDTNIDRFQHSSILADNLEGFARNMSLDECF' A
#
# COMPACT_ATOMS: atom_id res chain seq x y z
N MET A 1 -11.74 29.51 -19.44
CA MET A 1 -10.93 28.27 -19.39
C MET A 1 -11.20 27.62 -18.05
N ILE A 2 -11.81 26.43 -18.01
CA ILE A 2 -12.02 25.72 -16.73
C ILE A 2 -10.76 24.92 -16.46
N GLN A 3 -10.00 25.32 -15.45
CA GLN A 3 -8.93 24.49 -14.91
C GLN A 3 -9.57 23.32 -14.15
N THR A 4 -9.61 22.13 -14.75
CA THR A 4 -10.02 20.92 -14.02
C THR A 4 -8.80 20.21 -13.48
N ILE A 5 -8.70 20.11 -12.16
CA ILE A 5 -7.62 19.41 -11.45
C ILE A 5 -7.81 17.88 -11.51
N LYS A 6 -9.04 17.40 -11.68
CA LYS A 6 -9.37 15.96 -11.77
C LYS A 6 -10.28 15.71 -12.97
N HIS A 7 -9.86 14.80 -13.86
CA HIS A 7 -10.67 14.33 -14.97
C HIS A 7 -11.62 13.21 -14.53
N ASN A 8 -12.81 13.11 -15.13
CA ASN A 8 -13.84 12.13 -14.76
C ASN A 8 -13.54 10.69 -15.26
N GLY A 9 -12.27 10.35 -15.46
CA GLY A 9 -11.81 9.03 -15.92
C GLY A 9 -11.66 8.00 -14.79
N GLY A 10 -12.11 8.34 -13.58
CA GLY A 10 -11.91 7.52 -12.38
C GLY A 10 -10.53 7.72 -11.74
N ASN A 11 -10.24 6.88 -10.74
CA ASN A 11 -8.95 6.79 -10.08
C ASN A 11 -8.72 5.35 -9.61
N ILE A 12 -7.47 5.03 -9.28
CA ILE A 12 -7.10 3.81 -8.57
C ILE A 12 -6.40 4.21 -7.29
N MET A 13 -6.50 3.36 -6.27
CA MET A 13 -5.71 3.47 -5.06
C MET A 13 -4.86 2.22 -4.91
N LEU A 14 -3.60 2.42 -4.53
CA LEU A 14 -2.59 1.39 -4.43
C LEU A 14 -1.89 1.54 -3.08
N TRP A 15 -1.45 0.42 -2.50
CA TRP A 15 -0.55 0.42 -1.35
C TRP A 15 0.70 -0.41 -1.68
N LYS A 16 1.85 -0.03 -1.12
CA LYS A 16 3.11 -0.73 -1.38
C LYS A 16 4.13 -0.47 -0.27
N CYS A 17 4.89 -1.50 0.09
CA CYS A 17 6.10 -1.37 0.89
C CYS A 17 7.33 -1.36 -0.04
N ILE A 18 8.27 -0.44 0.19
CA ILE A 18 9.48 -0.28 -0.64
C ILE A 18 10.69 -0.23 0.29
N LEU A 19 11.66 -1.09 0.03
CA LEU A 19 13.00 -1.03 0.62
C LEU A 19 14.03 -0.80 -0.48
N TYR A 20 15.24 -0.39 -0.10
CA TYR A 20 16.28 -0.11 -1.10
C TYR A 20 16.71 -1.38 -1.87
N GLN A 21 16.61 -2.55 -1.24
CA GLN A 21 17.05 -3.82 -1.78
C GLN A 21 15.97 -4.50 -2.63
N ASP A 22 14.71 -4.39 -2.23
CA ASP A 22 13.60 -5.10 -2.83
C ASP A 22 12.26 -4.45 -2.43
N VAL A 23 11.19 -4.90 -3.05
CA VAL A 23 9.91 -4.20 -3.14
C VAL A 23 8.78 -5.18 -2.84
N GLY A 24 7.92 -4.79 -1.91
CA GLY A 24 6.80 -5.62 -1.45
C GLY A 24 5.65 -5.69 -2.46
N ASN A 25 4.62 -6.45 -2.08
CA ASN A 25 3.39 -6.59 -2.87
C ASN A 25 2.74 -5.21 -3.18
N LEU A 26 2.02 -5.15 -4.31
CA LEU A 26 1.27 -3.96 -4.78
C LEU A 26 -0.24 -4.25 -4.79
N PRO A 27 -0.91 -4.34 -3.64
CA PRO A 27 -2.36 -4.50 -3.61
C PRO A 27 -3.09 -3.29 -4.21
N PHE A 28 -4.10 -3.57 -5.03
CA PHE A 28 -5.13 -2.62 -5.42
C PHE A 28 -6.13 -2.46 -4.28
N ILE A 29 -6.58 -1.23 -4.06
CA ILE A 29 -7.50 -0.90 -2.98
C ILE A 29 -8.75 -0.28 -3.58
N ASP A 30 -9.87 -0.99 -3.42
CA ASP A 30 -11.14 -0.64 -4.02
C ASP A 30 -11.90 0.46 -3.26
N THR A 31 -11.59 0.66 -1.97
CA THR A 31 -12.29 1.61 -1.10
C THR A 31 -11.31 2.54 -0.40
N ASN A 32 -11.82 3.66 0.12
CA ASN A 32 -11.06 4.43 1.11
C ASN A 32 -10.67 3.51 2.27
N ILE A 33 -9.40 3.53 2.66
CA ILE A 33 -8.86 2.67 3.71
C ILE A 33 -9.30 3.19 5.08
N ASP A 34 -9.97 2.36 5.87
CA ASP A 34 -10.19 2.62 7.29
C ASP A 34 -9.09 2.01 8.18
N ARG A 35 -9.19 2.22 9.50
CA ARG A 35 -8.20 1.71 10.46
C ARG A 35 -8.05 0.18 10.44
N PHE A 36 -9.15 -0.56 10.20
CA PHE A 36 -9.15 -2.02 10.22
C PHE A 36 -8.57 -2.57 8.92
N GLN A 37 -8.94 -1.98 7.79
CA GLN A 37 -8.35 -2.30 6.49
C GLN A 37 -6.86 -1.99 6.47
N HIS A 38 -6.44 -0.85 7.05
CA HIS A 38 -5.02 -0.52 7.17
C HIS A 38 -4.28 -1.58 8.00
N SER A 39 -4.79 -1.96 9.17
CA SER A 39 -4.20 -3.01 9.99
C SER A 39 -4.10 -4.35 9.25
N SER A 40 -5.12 -4.74 8.49
CA SER A 40 -5.08 -5.97 7.67
C SER A 40 -3.99 -5.88 6.60
N ILE A 41 -3.92 -4.76 5.86
CA ILE A 41 -2.91 -4.56 4.81
C ILE A 41 -1.49 -4.72 5.39
N LEU A 42 -1.23 -4.19 6.59
CA LEU A 42 0.06 -4.35 7.25
C LEU A 42 0.34 -5.80 7.64
N ALA A 43 -0.62 -6.49 8.27
CA ALA A 43 -0.46 -7.90 8.64
C ALA A 43 -0.23 -8.79 7.40
N ASP A 44 -1.00 -8.56 6.33
CA ASP A 44 -0.99 -9.40 5.14
C ASP A 44 0.24 -9.14 4.25
N ASN A 45 0.75 -7.90 4.20
CA ASN A 45 1.78 -7.51 3.22
C ASN A 45 3.08 -7.01 3.83
N LEU A 46 3.06 -6.36 5.01
CA LEU A 46 4.28 -5.83 5.62
C LEU A 46 4.98 -6.88 6.48
N GLU A 47 4.23 -7.60 7.33
CA GLU A 47 4.81 -8.56 8.28
C GLU A 47 5.56 -9.70 7.56
N GLY A 48 4.95 -10.29 6.53
CA GLY A 48 5.59 -11.32 5.71
C GLY A 48 6.81 -10.80 4.94
N PHE A 49 6.74 -9.57 4.43
CA PHE A 49 7.84 -8.94 3.71
C PHE A 49 9.03 -8.63 4.63
N ALA A 50 8.77 -8.11 5.83
CA ALA A 50 9.79 -7.87 6.84
C ALA A 50 10.50 -9.17 7.24
N ARG A 51 9.75 -10.25 7.49
CA ARG A 51 10.34 -11.58 7.76
C ARG A 51 11.22 -12.09 6.63
N ASN A 52 10.76 -11.95 5.37
CA ASN A 52 11.53 -12.37 4.21
C ASN A 52 12.84 -11.58 4.04
N MET A 53 12.90 -10.35 4.55
CA MET A 53 14.11 -9.52 4.57
C MET A 53 14.91 -9.62 5.86
N SER A 54 14.53 -10.50 6.79
CA SER A 54 15.17 -10.59 8.12
C SER A 54 15.14 -9.25 8.88
N LEU A 55 14.03 -8.52 8.75
CA LEU A 55 13.73 -7.27 9.45
C LEU A 55 12.69 -7.48 10.55
N ASP A 56 12.50 -8.72 11.00
CA ASP A 56 11.49 -9.11 11.99
C ASP A 56 11.71 -8.50 13.37
N GLU A 57 12.92 -7.99 13.67
CA GLU A 57 13.19 -7.21 14.90
C GLU A 57 12.96 -5.70 14.76
N CYS A 58 12.68 -5.20 13.56
CA CYS A 58 12.54 -3.76 13.30
C CYS A 58 11.11 -3.22 13.51
N PHE A 59 10.11 -4.09 13.76
CA PHE A 59 8.69 -3.72 13.79
C PHE A 59 7.93 -4.41 14.92
#